data_AF-A0A2K3N278-F1
#
_entry.id   AF-A0A2K3N278-F1
#
_cell.length_a   1.000
_cell.length_b   1.000
_cell.length_c   1.000
_cell.angle_alpha   90.00
_cell.angle_beta   90.00
_cell.angle_gamma   90.00
#
_symmetry.space_group_name_H-M   'P 1'
#
loop_
_entity.id
_entity.type
_entity.pdbx_description
1 polymer ?
#
loop_
_entity_poly.entity_id
_entity_poly.type
_entity_poly.pdbx_seq_one_letter_code
_entity_poly.pdbx_strand_id
1 'polypeptide(L)'
;MFGINGGYARITVIHRDFTEATLCKKRQTIKAMASPTTAAPKREKDPKKRVVITGMGLVSVFGSDIDTFYNKLLEGESGISLIDRFDASSLPVRFGGQIRDFSTKGYIDEENDRHLDDCLKYCLVSGKRALEDANLGYEVLKNMDKTRIGVIVGTGLGGVATFSNAVHALIQKGPSEISPFFIPHSIPNMSSALLAIETGLTGPNYSISTACATANYCFCAASHHIRSGEVDIMVVGGTEASIIPSGVGGFIACRALSQRNEEPMKASRPWDKNRDGFVIGEGSGVLVES
;
A
#
# COMPACT_ATOMS: atom_id res chain seq x y z
N MET A 1 14.99 48.20 21.25
CA MET A 1 13.84 48.93 20.70
C MET A 1 13.95 48.92 19.18
N PHE A 2 13.46 47.87 18.53
CA PHE A 2 13.23 47.81 17.09
C PHE A 2 12.05 46.88 16.85
N GLY A 3 11.03 47.43 16.20
CA GLY A 3 9.68 46.90 16.14
C GLY A 3 9.51 45.79 15.10
N ILE A 4 8.62 44.88 15.45
CA ILE A 4 8.06 43.83 14.61
C ILE A 4 7.04 44.51 13.68
N ASN A 5 7.20 44.40 12.37
CA ASN A 5 6.12 44.72 11.42
C ASN A 5 5.78 43.45 10.64
N GLY A 6 4.60 42.90 10.95
CA GLY A 6 4.00 41.77 10.26
C GLY A 6 3.46 42.18 8.90
N GLY A 7 3.96 41.53 7.85
CA GLY A 7 3.39 41.60 6.51
C GLY A 7 2.52 40.39 6.24
N TYR A 8 1.21 40.51 6.45
CA TYR A 8 0.22 39.63 5.83
C TYR A 8 0.10 40.01 4.34
N ALA A 9 0.36 39.04 3.45
CA ALA A 9 0.07 39.21 2.02
C ALA A 9 -1.45 39.30 1.82
N ARG A 10 -1.96 40.47 1.44
CA ARG A 10 -3.34 40.66 0.98
C ARG A 10 -3.46 40.16 -0.45
N ILE A 11 -4.27 39.14 -0.68
CA ILE A 11 -4.76 38.79 -2.02
C ILE A 11 -5.85 39.80 -2.39
N THR A 12 -5.55 40.71 -3.31
CA THR A 12 -6.52 41.63 -3.90
C THR A 12 -7.37 40.86 -4.91
N VAL A 13 -8.62 40.58 -4.58
CA VAL A 13 -9.62 40.09 -5.55
C VAL A 13 -10.04 41.27 -6.42
N ILE A 14 -9.69 41.22 -7.71
CA ILE A 14 -10.13 42.20 -8.69
C ILE A 14 -11.58 41.85 -9.07
N HIS A 15 -12.55 42.60 -8.55
CA HIS A 15 -13.91 42.59 -9.10
C HIS A 15 -13.89 43.26 -10.48
N ARG A 16 -14.13 42.48 -11.54
CA ARG A 16 -14.54 43.02 -12.84
C ARG A 16 -16.05 42.91 -12.93
N ASP A 17 -16.70 44.06 -13.00
CA ASP A 17 -18.11 44.20 -13.36
C ASP A 17 -18.35 43.65 -14.77
N PHE A 18 -19.26 42.70 -14.90
CA PHE A 18 -19.76 42.22 -16.19
C PHE A 18 -21.18 42.74 -16.38
N THR A 19 -21.32 43.73 -17.26
CA THR A 19 -22.60 44.16 -17.83
C THR A 19 -23.13 43.10 -18.81
N GLU A 20 -24.46 42.94 -18.81
CA GLU A 20 -25.22 41.98 -19.60
C GLU A 20 -24.92 42.05 -21.10
N ALA A 21 -24.46 40.93 -21.67
CA ALA A 21 -24.44 40.71 -23.11
C ALA A 21 -25.10 39.37 -23.43
N THR A 22 -26.14 39.46 -24.25
CA THR A 22 -27.06 38.45 -24.78
C THR A 22 -26.37 37.15 -25.22
N LEU A 23 -26.55 36.07 -24.44
CA LEU A 23 -26.06 34.73 -24.79
C LEU A 23 -27.09 33.95 -25.62
N CYS A 24 -26.89 33.93 -26.93
CA CYS A 24 -27.52 33.00 -27.86
C CYS A 24 -27.04 31.56 -27.55
N LYS A 25 -27.91 30.72 -26.97
CA LYS A 25 -27.64 29.31 -26.68
C LYS A 25 -27.61 28.47 -27.96
N LYS A 26 -26.43 28.32 -28.59
CA LYS A 26 -26.17 27.16 -29.45
C LYS A 26 -25.81 25.96 -28.57
N ARG A 27 -26.77 25.08 -28.32
CA ARG A 27 -26.51 23.75 -27.75
C ARG A 27 -25.75 22.92 -28.80
N GLN A 28 -24.42 22.86 -28.69
CA GLN A 28 -23.65 21.83 -29.36
C GLN A 28 -23.80 20.53 -28.59
N THR A 29 -24.45 19.54 -29.20
CA THR A 29 -24.52 18.18 -28.70
C THR A 29 -23.15 17.54 -28.91
N ILE A 30 -22.37 17.36 -27.84
CA ILE A 30 -21.17 16.52 -27.90
C ILE A 30 -21.66 15.08 -28.04
N LYS A 31 -21.61 14.54 -29.25
CA LYS A 31 -21.81 13.10 -29.46
C LYS A 31 -20.62 12.39 -28.83
N ALA A 32 -20.87 11.59 -27.79
CA ALA A 32 -19.88 10.64 -27.31
C ALA A 32 -19.54 9.70 -28.47
N MET A 33 -18.34 9.84 -29.04
CA MET A 33 -17.82 8.83 -29.96
C MET A 33 -17.53 7.60 -29.11
N ALA A 34 -18.15 6.48 -29.46
CA ALA A 34 -17.76 5.19 -28.91
C ALA A 34 -16.26 5.02 -29.14
N SER A 35 -15.50 4.83 -28.05
CA SER A 35 -14.08 4.49 -28.13
C SER A 35 -13.95 3.26 -29.05
N PRO A 36 -13.05 3.26 -30.04
CA PRO A 36 -12.82 2.06 -30.82
C PRO A 36 -12.47 0.94 -29.85
N THR A 37 -13.16 -0.19 -29.99
CA THR A 37 -12.94 -1.40 -29.21
C THR A 37 -11.47 -1.74 -29.35
N THR A 38 -10.67 -1.45 -28.33
CA THR A 38 -9.25 -1.79 -28.31
C THR A 38 -9.18 -3.31 -28.35
N ALA A 39 -8.67 -3.84 -29.46
CA ALA A 39 -8.42 -5.27 -29.57
C ALA A 39 -7.57 -5.72 -28.39
N ALA A 40 -7.88 -6.89 -27.82
CA ALA A 40 -7.12 -7.43 -26.70
C ALA A 40 -5.61 -7.42 -27.05
N PRO A 41 -4.73 -7.03 -26.11
CA PRO A 41 -3.31 -6.99 -26.38
C PRO A 41 -2.82 -8.34 -26.92
N LYS A 42 -2.13 -8.33 -28.06
CA LYS A 42 -1.53 -9.54 -28.62
C LYS A 42 -0.43 -10.02 -27.67
N ARG A 43 -0.41 -11.32 -27.36
CA ARG A 43 0.63 -11.93 -26.54
C ARG A 43 2.02 -11.60 -27.11
N GLU A 44 2.90 -11.06 -26.26
CA GLU A 44 4.31 -10.84 -26.60
C GLU A 44 4.98 -12.20 -26.88
N LYS A 45 5.63 -12.29 -28.05
CA LYS A 45 6.29 -13.51 -28.53
C LYS A 45 7.80 -13.47 -28.34
N ASP A 46 8.39 -12.28 -28.22
CA ASP A 46 9.81 -12.13 -27.92
C ASP A 46 10.09 -12.59 -26.49
N PRO A 47 10.84 -13.69 -26.28
CA PRO A 47 11.16 -14.20 -24.95
C PRO A 47 11.82 -13.14 -24.06
N LYS A 48 12.61 -12.22 -24.63
CA LYS A 48 13.31 -11.16 -23.89
C LYS A 48 12.38 -10.05 -23.38
N LYS A 49 11.13 -10.01 -23.86
CA LYS A 49 10.12 -9.02 -23.46
C LYS A 49 8.97 -9.61 -22.66
N ARG A 50 8.96 -10.94 -22.50
CA ARG A 50 7.98 -11.64 -21.70
C ARG A 50 8.37 -11.55 -20.24
N VAL A 51 7.37 -11.28 -19.42
CA VAL A 51 7.47 -11.34 -17.97
C VAL A 51 6.44 -12.37 -17.52
N VAL A 52 6.84 -13.26 -16.62
CA VAL A 52 5.99 -14.29 -16.02
C VAL A 52 6.03 -14.17 -14.50
N ILE A 53 4.95 -14.59 -13.85
CA ILE A 53 4.90 -14.70 -12.39
C ILE A 53 5.35 -16.11 -12.05
N THR A 54 6.40 -16.23 -11.23
CA THR A 54 7.00 -17.52 -10.84
C THR A 54 6.81 -17.86 -9.37
N GLY A 55 6.44 -16.87 -8.54
CA GLY A 55 6.06 -17.10 -7.15
C GLY A 55 5.16 -15.99 -6.62
N MET A 56 4.43 -16.31 -5.57
CA MET A 56 3.50 -15.41 -4.90
C MET A 56 3.61 -15.54 -3.38
N GLY A 57 3.35 -14.47 -2.66
CA GLY A 57 3.29 -14.46 -1.21
C GLY A 57 2.37 -13.37 -0.72
N LEU A 58 1.67 -13.64 0.37
CA LEU A 58 0.70 -12.71 0.92
C LEU A 58 0.63 -12.77 2.44
N VAL A 59 0.12 -11.69 3.02
CA VAL A 59 -0.34 -11.60 4.40
C VAL A 59 -1.70 -10.91 4.35
N SER A 60 -2.74 -11.56 4.85
CA SER A 60 -4.12 -11.09 4.75
C SER A 60 -4.93 -11.38 6.01
N VAL A 61 -6.16 -10.86 6.05
CA VAL A 61 -7.17 -11.17 7.09
C VAL A 61 -7.51 -12.66 7.21
N PHE A 62 -7.23 -13.47 6.18
CA PHE A 62 -7.40 -14.92 6.19
C PHE A 62 -6.10 -15.69 6.48
N GLY A 63 -5.05 -14.98 6.90
CA GLY A 63 -3.72 -15.53 7.13
C GLY A 63 -2.77 -15.32 5.94
N SER A 64 -1.65 -16.04 5.98
CA SER A 64 -0.53 -15.90 5.03
C SER A 64 -0.40 -17.08 4.06
N ASP A 65 -1.38 -17.99 4.08
CA ASP A 65 -1.44 -19.13 3.18
C ASP A 65 -2.26 -18.80 1.93
N ILE A 66 -1.69 -19.09 0.75
CA ILE A 66 -2.24 -18.66 -0.55
C ILE A 66 -3.52 -19.42 -0.87
N ASP A 67 -3.51 -20.74 -0.67
CA ASP A 67 -4.66 -21.59 -0.96
C ASP A 67 -5.81 -21.28 -0.01
N THR A 68 -5.52 -21.07 1.28
CA THR A 68 -6.52 -20.63 2.26
C THR A 68 -7.15 -19.31 1.86
N PHE A 69 -6.35 -18.29 1.53
CA PHE A 69 -6.85 -17.00 1.06
C PHE A 69 -7.72 -17.15 -0.20
N TYR A 70 -7.25 -17.90 -1.20
CA TYR A 70 -7.96 -18.10 -2.45
C TYR A 70 -9.29 -18.84 -2.25
N ASN A 71 -9.31 -19.91 -1.46
CA ASN A 71 -10.53 -20.66 -1.16
C ASN A 71 -11.56 -19.79 -0.43
N LYS A 72 -11.13 -18.96 0.54
CA LYS A 72 -12.01 -18.01 1.24
C LYS A 72 -12.64 -16.98 0.31
N LEU A 73 -11.89 -16.51 -0.70
CA LEU A 73 -12.43 -15.64 -1.74
C LEU A 73 -13.48 -16.35 -2.61
N LEU A 74 -13.24 -17.60 -2.99
CA LEU A 74 -14.20 -18.40 -3.78
C LEU A 74 -15.49 -18.69 -3.01
N GLU A 75 -15.38 -18.90 -1.70
CA GLU A 75 -16.51 -19.08 -0.78
C GLU A 75 -17.30 -17.78 -0.54
N GLY A 76 -16.76 -16.62 -0.95
CA GLY A 76 -17.36 -15.32 -0.70
C GLY A 76 -17.32 -14.92 0.79
N GLU A 77 -16.36 -15.43 1.54
CA GLU A 77 -16.22 -15.10 2.96
C GLU A 77 -15.75 -13.65 3.13
N SER A 78 -16.34 -12.94 4.09
CA SER A 78 -15.97 -11.56 4.41
C SER A 78 -14.93 -11.54 5.52
N GLY A 79 -13.77 -10.95 5.27
CA GLY A 79 -12.75 -10.71 6.30
C GLY A 79 -12.98 -9.44 7.12
N ILE A 80 -14.13 -8.78 6.97
CA ILE A 80 -14.44 -7.53 7.66
C ILE A 80 -15.08 -7.82 9.02
N SER A 81 -14.51 -7.23 10.07
CA SER A 81 -14.94 -7.42 11.46
C SER A 81 -14.84 -6.11 12.23
N LEU A 82 -15.36 -6.08 13.47
CA LEU A 82 -15.11 -4.97 14.38
C LEU A 82 -13.61 -4.85 14.66
N ILE A 83 -13.14 -3.62 14.79
CA ILE A 83 -11.76 -3.32 15.19
C ILE A 83 -11.64 -3.58 16.69
N ASP A 84 -10.67 -4.41 17.07
CA ASP A 84 -10.37 -4.77 18.46
C ASP A 84 -8.90 -4.50 18.84
N ARG A 85 -8.07 -4.04 17.90
CA ARG A 85 -6.67 -3.63 18.15
C ARG A 85 -6.55 -2.40 19.08
N PHE A 86 -7.58 -1.55 19.09
CA PHE A 86 -7.67 -0.37 19.94
C PHE A 86 -9.13 -0.04 20.24
N ASP A 87 -9.38 0.83 21.22
CA ASP A 87 -10.73 1.28 21.54
C ASP A 87 -11.30 2.19 20.43
N ALA A 88 -12.09 1.59 19.54
CA ALA A 88 -12.81 2.28 18.48
C ALA A 88 -14.21 2.74 18.91
N SER A 89 -14.64 2.56 20.16
CA SER A 89 -16.03 2.79 20.59
C SER A 89 -16.53 4.23 20.34
N SER A 90 -15.63 5.21 20.48
CA SER A 90 -15.90 6.63 20.24
C SER A 90 -15.84 7.03 18.76
N LEU A 91 -15.40 6.14 17.87
CA LEU A 91 -15.26 6.44 16.45
C LEU A 91 -16.58 6.23 15.69
N PRO A 92 -16.89 7.11 14.71
CA PRO A 92 -18.01 6.92 13.80
C PRO A 92 -17.94 5.62 12.98
N VAL A 93 -16.73 5.09 12.73
CA VAL A 93 -16.49 3.84 12.01
C VAL A 93 -15.64 2.93 12.89
N ARG A 94 -16.11 1.72 13.14
CA ARG A 94 -15.57 0.80 14.16
C ARG A 94 -15.19 -0.58 13.63
N PHE A 95 -15.08 -0.71 12.31
CA PHE A 95 -14.83 -1.99 11.65
C PHE A 95 -13.82 -1.82 10.50
N GLY A 96 -13.18 -2.92 10.13
CA GLY A 96 -12.18 -2.99 9.09
C GLY A 96 -11.73 -4.42 8.81
N GLY A 97 -10.91 -4.59 7.79
CA GLY A 97 -10.21 -5.85 7.52
C GLY A 97 -8.91 -5.92 8.32
N GLN A 98 -9.03 -6.17 9.63
CA GLN A 98 -7.90 -6.26 10.56
C GLN A 98 -7.30 -7.66 10.57
N ILE A 99 -5.97 -7.75 10.46
CA ILE A 99 -5.22 -9.00 10.58
C ILE A 99 -5.08 -9.35 12.05
N ARG A 100 -5.33 -10.64 12.36
CA ARG A 100 -5.20 -11.26 13.68
C ARG A 100 -4.27 -12.44 13.61
N ASP A 101 -3.70 -12.82 14.75
CA ASP A 101 -2.87 -14.02 14.91
C ASP A 101 -1.71 -14.11 13.90
N PHE A 102 -1.20 -12.95 13.47
CA PHE A 102 -0.07 -12.86 12.56
C PHE A 102 1.20 -13.37 13.22
N SER A 103 1.92 -14.25 12.52
CA SER A 103 3.18 -14.82 13.00
C SER A 103 4.33 -14.46 12.06
N THR A 104 5.43 -14.03 12.65
CA THR A 104 6.71 -13.76 11.96
C THR A 104 7.71 -14.90 12.15
N LYS A 105 7.31 -15.98 12.83
CA LYS A 105 8.16 -17.12 13.17
C LYS A 105 8.78 -17.73 11.92
N GLY A 106 10.11 -17.86 11.92
CA GLY A 106 10.87 -18.40 10.79
C GLY A 106 11.15 -17.41 9.67
N TYR A 107 10.54 -16.21 9.72
CA TYR A 107 10.71 -15.17 8.70
C TYR A 107 11.42 -13.93 9.23
N ILE A 108 11.30 -13.62 10.52
CA ILE A 108 11.96 -12.47 11.17
C ILE A 108 12.51 -12.97 12.52
N ASP A 109 13.72 -12.54 12.87
CA ASP A 109 14.27 -12.80 14.20
C ASP A 109 13.54 -12.01 15.29
N GLU A 110 13.52 -12.55 16.51
CA GLU A 110 12.75 -11.98 17.62
C GLU A 110 13.26 -10.61 18.09
N GLU A 111 14.52 -10.26 17.80
CA GLU A 111 15.09 -8.96 18.14
C GLU A 111 14.54 -7.89 17.21
N ASN A 112 14.64 -8.11 15.90
CA ASN A 112 14.10 -7.21 14.90
C ASN A 112 12.57 -7.11 14.95
N ASP A 113 11.86 -8.23 15.19
CA ASP A 113 10.39 -8.25 15.20
C ASP A 113 9.79 -7.22 16.18
N ARG A 114 10.41 -7.00 17.35
CA ARG A 114 9.87 -6.07 18.37
C ARG A 114 9.91 -4.61 17.96
N HIS A 115 10.71 -4.26 16.97
CA HIS A 115 10.97 -2.87 16.59
C HIS A 115 10.29 -2.47 15.28
N LEU A 116 9.92 -3.44 14.44
CA LEU A 116 9.35 -3.19 13.13
C LEU A 116 7.87 -2.79 13.20
N ASP A 117 7.49 -1.88 12.31
CA ASP A 117 6.09 -1.60 12.01
C ASP A 117 5.44 -2.82 11.32
N ASP A 118 4.17 -3.08 11.60
CA ASP A 118 3.43 -4.21 11.01
C ASP A 118 3.47 -4.18 9.47
N CYS A 119 3.47 -2.98 8.86
CA CYS A 119 3.62 -2.81 7.42
C CYS A 119 4.93 -3.46 6.89
N LEU A 120 6.02 -3.31 7.64
CA LEU A 120 7.32 -3.90 7.30
C LEU A 120 7.34 -5.40 7.57
N LYS A 121 6.71 -5.86 8.67
CA LYS A 121 6.61 -7.29 8.97
C LYS A 121 5.81 -8.03 7.91
N TYR A 122 4.68 -7.47 7.46
CA TYR A 122 3.85 -8.05 6.41
C TYR A 122 4.63 -8.15 5.09
N CYS A 123 5.43 -7.15 4.76
CA CYS A 123 6.32 -7.17 3.59
C CYS A 123 7.37 -8.28 3.69
N LEU A 124 8.06 -8.40 4.82
CA LEU A 124 9.11 -9.40 5.02
C LEU A 124 8.56 -10.82 4.92
N VAL A 125 7.42 -11.09 5.57
CA VAL A 125 6.79 -12.42 5.51
C VAL A 125 6.28 -12.73 4.11
N SER A 126 5.50 -11.84 3.48
CA SER A 126 4.98 -12.07 2.13
C SER A 126 6.08 -12.17 1.08
N GLY A 127 7.12 -11.34 1.15
CA GLY A 127 8.23 -11.35 0.21
C GLY A 127 9.11 -12.59 0.30
N LYS A 128 9.44 -13.03 1.52
CA LYS A 128 10.16 -14.30 1.72
C LYS A 128 9.33 -15.49 1.27
N ARG A 129 8.02 -15.50 1.54
CA ARG A 129 7.10 -16.53 1.01
C ARG A 129 7.02 -16.54 -0.51
N ALA A 130 7.00 -15.37 -1.16
CA ALA A 130 7.01 -15.29 -2.62
C ALA A 130 8.28 -15.88 -3.23
N LEU A 131 9.44 -15.64 -2.60
CA LEU A 131 10.70 -16.26 -3.00
C LEU A 131 10.68 -17.79 -2.78
N GLU A 132 10.16 -18.25 -1.65
CA GLU A 132 10.00 -19.69 -1.36
C GLU A 132 9.11 -20.38 -2.41
N ASP A 133 7.95 -19.79 -2.75
CA ASP A 133 7.02 -20.28 -3.77
C ASP A 133 7.67 -20.33 -5.17
N ALA A 134 8.54 -19.36 -5.48
CA ALA A 134 9.35 -19.36 -6.70
C ALA A 134 10.51 -20.37 -6.69
N ASN A 135 10.68 -21.16 -5.63
CA ASN A 135 11.86 -22.02 -5.39
C ASN A 135 13.19 -21.24 -5.35
N LEU A 136 13.15 -19.97 -4.93
CA LEU A 136 14.30 -19.07 -4.76
C LEU A 136 14.66 -18.90 -3.27
N GLY A 137 14.79 -20.02 -2.55
CA GLY A 137 15.26 -20.03 -1.17
C GLY A 137 16.73 -19.61 -1.03
N TYR A 138 17.20 -19.45 0.22
CA TYR A 138 18.54 -18.96 0.54
C TYR A 138 19.68 -19.70 -0.20
N GLU A 139 19.65 -21.04 -0.22
CA GLU A 139 20.69 -21.85 -0.86
C GLU A 139 20.74 -21.66 -2.39
N VAL A 140 19.59 -21.38 -3.01
CA VAL A 140 19.52 -21.08 -4.45
C VAL A 140 20.06 -19.68 -4.71
N LEU A 141 19.55 -18.67 -3.99
CA LEU A 141 19.96 -17.27 -4.13
C LEU A 141 21.46 -17.05 -3.86
N LYS A 142 22.07 -17.85 -2.98
CA LYS A 142 23.51 -17.79 -2.70
C LYS A 142 24.38 -18.06 -3.93
N ASN A 143 23.88 -18.86 -4.88
CA ASN A 143 24.61 -19.25 -6.09
C ASN A 143 24.17 -18.46 -7.35
N MET A 144 23.29 -17.48 -7.19
CA MET A 144 22.83 -16.61 -8.27
C MET A 144 23.55 -15.27 -8.26
N ASP A 145 23.58 -14.59 -9.41
CA ASP A 145 24.02 -13.20 -9.47
C ASP A 145 22.94 -12.29 -8.88
N LYS A 146 23.16 -11.86 -7.63
CA LYS A 146 22.18 -11.05 -6.89
C LYS A 146 22.01 -9.63 -7.44
N THR A 147 22.94 -9.16 -8.28
CA THR A 147 22.82 -7.86 -8.96
C THR A 147 21.75 -7.90 -10.06
N ARG A 148 21.38 -9.10 -10.50
CA ARG A 148 20.32 -9.37 -11.49
C ARG A 148 18.95 -9.62 -10.87
N ILE A 149 18.81 -9.41 -9.56
CA ILE A 149 17.57 -9.63 -8.82
C ILE A 149 17.25 -8.35 -8.03
N GLY A 150 16.19 -7.65 -8.43
CA GLY A 150 15.75 -6.41 -7.78
C GLY A 150 14.58 -6.60 -6.82
N VAL A 151 14.29 -5.55 -6.05
CA VAL A 151 13.17 -5.50 -5.11
C VAL A 151 12.44 -4.17 -5.28
N ILE A 152 11.13 -4.20 -5.54
CA ILE A 152 10.28 -3.01 -5.55
C ILE A 152 8.98 -3.33 -4.82
N VAL A 153 8.99 -3.16 -3.50
CA VAL A 153 7.78 -3.26 -2.69
C VAL A 153 7.36 -1.86 -2.23
N GLY A 154 6.10 -1.53 -2.49
CA GLY A 154 5.53 -0.22 -2.24
C GLY A 154 4.64 -0.17 -1.01
N THR A 155 4.42 1.02 -0.47
CA THR A 155 3.40 1.30 0.55
C THR A 155 2.79 2.68 0.34
N GLY A 156 1.51 2.82 0.67
CA GLY A 156 0.80 4.08 0.55
C GLY A 156 1.23 5.07 1.62
N LEU A 157 1.24 4.62 2.88
CA LEU A 157 1.49 5.48 4.05
C LEU A 157 2.81 5.18 4.78
N GLY A 158 3.44 4.03 4.54
CA GLY A 158 4.66 3.64 5.26
C GLY A 158 4.36 3.08 6.65
N GLY A 159 5.36 3.15 7.54
CA GLY A 159 5.23 2.70 8.92
C GLY A 159 4.50 3.74 9.78
N VAL A 160 3.20 3.87 9.53
CA VAL A 160 2.36 4.93 10.12
C VAL A 160 2.14 4.71 11.62
N ALA A 161 2.17 3.47 12.11
CA ALA A 161 2.08 3.19 13.54
C ALA A 161 3.33 3.67 14.26
N THR A 162 4.50 3.34 13.72
CA THR A 162 5.80 3.84 14.20
C THR A 162 5.83 5.37 14.23
N PHE A 163 5.37 6.02 13.16
CA PHE A 163 5.29 7.47 13.09
C PHE A 163 4.36 8.07 14.15
N SER A 164 3.14 7.54 14.27
CA SER A 164 2.15 8.02 15.23
C SER A 164 2.65 7.87 16.68
N ASN A 165 3.32 6.76 16.99
CA ASN A 165 3.88 6.50 18.32
C ASN A 165 5.04 7.44 18.65
N ALA A 166 5.93 7.71 17.68
CA ALA A 166 7.05 8.62 17.87
C ALA A 166 6.57 10.06 18.12
N VAL A 167 5.56 10.54 17.38
CA VAL A 167 4.95 11.86 17.62
C VAL A 167 4.29 11.92 18.99
N HIS A 168 3.56 10.88 19.40
CA HIS A 168 2.96 10.81 20.73
C HIS A 168 4.02 10.85 21.85
N ALA A 169 5.10 10.07 21.72
CA ALA A 169 6.21 10.08 22.68
C ALA A 169 6.87 11.46 22.77
N LEU A 170 7.12 12.11 21.63
CA LEU A 170 7.69 13.46 21.56
C LEU A 170 6.82 14.47 22.33
N ILE A 171 5.51 14.46 22.10
CA ILE A 171 4.58 15.42 22.73
C ILE A 171 4.47 15.19 24.24
N GLN A 172 4.39 13.92 24.67
CA GLN A 172 4.15 13.59 26.07
C GLN A 172 5.40 13.67 26.94
N LYS A 173 6.57 13.34 26.38
CA LYS A 173 7.79 13.11 27.15
C LYS A 173 9.04 13.80 26.59
N GLY A 174 8.97 14.39 25.41
CA GLY A 174 10.08 15.09 24.77
C GLY A 174 10.92 14.22 23.84
N PRO A 175 11.94 14.82 23.18
CA PRO A 175 12.66 14.21 22.07
C PRO A 175 13.57 13.04 22.46
N SER A 176 13.97 12.92 23.72
CA SER A 176 14.81 11.81 24.20
C SER A 176 14.12 10.44 24.15
N GLU A 177 12.80 10.41 24.02
CA GLU A 177 12.00 9.18 23.95
C GLU A 177 11.73 8.71 22.51
N ILE A 178 12.20 9.46 21.51
CA ILE A 178 12.10 9.02 20.11
C ILE A 178 13.11 7.91 19.88
N SER A 179 12.62 6.74 19.45
CA SER A 179 13.47 5.60 19.09
C SER A 179 14.46 5.98 17.98
N PRO A 180 15.73 5.54 18.05
CA PRO A 180 16.68 5.72 16.94
C PRO A 180 16.21 5.02 15.66
N PHE A 181 15.31 4.04 15.77
CA PHE A 181 14.71 3.33 14.65
C PHE A 181 13.46 4.01 14.08
N PHE A 182 13.04 5.17 14.60
CA PHE A 182 11.86 5.88 14.13
C PHE A 182 11.89 6.13 12.62
N ILE A 183 12.95 6.74 12.10
CA ILE A 183 13.04 7.07 10.66
C ILE A 183 13.15 5.78 9.82
N PRO A 184 14.07 4.83 10.10
CA PRO A 184 14.17 3.59 9.36
C PRO A 184 12.90 2.72 9.38
N HIS A 185 12.03 2.85 10.39
CA HIS A 185 10.83 2.02 10.47
C HIS A 185 9.54 2.75 10.06
N SER A 186 9.61 4.02 9.66
CA SER A 186 8.44 4.80 9.22
C SER A 186 8.45 5.16 7.74
N ILE A 187 9.62 5.35 7.12
CA ILE A 187 9.69 5.82 5.73
C ILE A 187 9.26 4.72 4.72
N PRO A 188 8.50 5.07 3.65
CA PRO A 188 7.91 4.09 2.75
C PRO A 188 8.88 3.10 2.09
N ASN A 189 10.08 3.54 1.73
CA ASN A 189 11.06 2.72 1.00
C ASN A 189 11.63 1.56 1.81
N MET A 190 11.42 1.53 3.12
CA MET A 190 12.00 0.53 4.00
C MET A 190 11.35 -0.84 3.84
N SER A 191 10.13 -0.91 3.32
CA SER A 191 9.51 -2.18 2.90
C SER A 191 10.39 -2.92 1.89
N SER A 192 10.80 -2.23 0.82
CA SER A 192 11.70 -2.76 -0.21
C SER A 192 13.14 -2.96 0.31
N ALA A 193 13.65 -1.98 1.08
CA ALA A 193 15.03 -2.02 1.57
C ALA A 193 15.28 -3.17 2.55
N LEU A 194 14.41 -3.36 3.54
CA LEU A 194 14.56 -4.45 4.51
C LEU A 194 14.44 -5.81 3.84
N LEU A 195 13.50 -5.98 2.91
CA LEU A 195 13.37 -7.24 2.19
C LEU A 195 14.64 -7.57 1.41
N ALA A 196 15.23 -6.59 0.72
CA ALA A 196 16.50 -6.78 0.02
C ALA A 196 17.66 -7.12 0.96
N ILE A 197 17.77 -6.45 2.11
CA ILE A 197 18.78 -6.74 3.13
C ILE A 197 18.65 -8.19 3.63
N GLU A 198 17.44 -8.58 4.01
CA GLU A 198 17.12 -9.89 4.57
C GLU A 198 17.31 -11.05 3.58
N THR A 199 17.23 -10.77 2.28
CA THR A 199 17.39 -11.77 1.20
C THR A 199 18.74 -11.66 0.50
N GLY A 200 19.51 -10.60 0.79
CA GLY A 200 20.80 -10.28 0.20
C GLY A 200 20.74 -9.85 -1.27
N LEU A 201 19.58 -9.44 -1.77
CA LEU A 201 19.38 -9.02 -3.16
C LEU A 201 19.96 -7.63 -3.39
N THR A 202 20.67 -7.43 -4.50
CA THR A 202 21.47 -6.22 -4.76
C THR A 202 21.19 -5.56 -6.12
N GLY A 203 20.17 -6.02 -6.85
CA GLY A 203 19.67 -5.33 -8.03
C GLY A 203 18.94 -4.02 -7.69
N PRO A 204 18.20 -3.43 -8.65
CA PRO A 204 17.41 -2.22 -8.44
C PRO A 204 16.51 -2.33 -7.21
N ASN A 205 16.65 -1.37 -6.30
CA ASN A 205 15.91 -1.34 -5.05
C ASN A 205 15.42 0.06 -4.75
N TYR A 206 14.11 0.25 -4.83
CA TYR A 206 13.41 1.47 -4.45
C TYR A 206 11.94 1.16 -4.22
N SER A 207 11.19 2.16 -3.79
CA SER A 207 9.76 2.01 -3.53
C SER A 207 8.99 3.10 -4.24
N ILE A 208 7.80 2.74 -4.70
CA ILE A 208 6.83 3.66 -5.28
C ILE A 208 5.72 3.87 -4.26
N SER A 209 5.27 5.10 -4.11
CA SER A 209 4.09 5.44 -3.32
C SER A 209 3.15 6.28 -4.17
N THR A 210 2.03 5.68 -4.57
CA THR A 210 0.95 6.28 -5.37
C THR A 210 -0.41 5.94 -4.77
N ALA A 211 -0.50 5.98 -3.43
CA ALA A 211 -1.69 5.63 -2.66
C ALA A 211 -2.23 4.23 -3.03
N CYS A 212 -3.52 4.10 -3.36
CA CYS A 212 -4.14 2.82 -3.68
C CYS A 212 -3.56 2.14 -4.94
N ALA A 213 -2.85 2.90 -5.80
CA ALA A 213 -2.25 2.37 -7.02
C ALA A 213 -0.80 1.90 -6.83
N THR A 214 -0.24 2.02 -5.61
CA THR A 214 1.17 1.76 -5.32
C THR A 214 1.66 0.42 -5.90
N ALA A 215 1.02 -0.70 -5.56
CA ALA A 215 1.44 -2.01 -6.05
C ALA A 215 1.37 -2.12 -7.58
N ASN A 216 0.35 -1.53 -8.21
CA ASN A 216 0.21 -1.54 -9.67
C ASN A 216 1.39 -0.82 -10.36
N TYR A 217 1.83 0.30 -9.80
CA TYR A 217 3.00 1.00 -10.32
C TYR A 217 4.30 0.24 -10.06
N CYS A 218 4.42 -0.45 -8.92
CA CYS A 218 5.54 -1.36 -8.66
C CYS A 218 5.61 -2.45 -9.74
N PHE A 219 4.50 -3.11 -10.08
CA PHE A 219 4.46 -4.12 -11.15
C PHE A 219 4.87 -3.55 -12.51
N CYS A 220 4.37 -2.37 -12.87
CA CYS A 220 4.78 -1.72 -14.12
C CYS A 220 6.28 -1.42 -14.16
N ALA A 221 6.86 -0.96 -13.05
CA ALA A 221 8.27 -0.64 -12.95
C ALA A 221 9.14 -1.91 -12.98
N ALA A 222 8.77 -2.95 -12.25
CA ALA A 222 9.45 -4.24 -12.24
C ALA A 222 9.48 -4.88 -13.65
N SER A 223 8.32 -4.95 -14.30
CA SER A 223 8.23 -5.43 -15.67
C SER A 223 9.06 -4.60 -16.66
N HIS A 224 9.28 -3.31 -16.41
CA HIS A 224 10.17 -2.49 -17.23
C HIS A 224 11.64 -2.89 -17.04
N HIS A 225 12.10 -3.08 -15.79
CA HIS A 225 13.47 -3.52 -15.50
C HIS A 225 13.80 -4.89 -16.13
N ILE A 226 12.86 -5.82 -16.12
CA ILE A 226 13.04 -7.13 -16.78
C ILE A 226 13.09 -6.97 -18.30
N ARG A 227 12.13 -6.23 -18.88
CA ARG A 227 12.07 -6.02 -20.35
C ARG A 227 13.22 -5.21 -20.92
N SER A 228 13.83 -4.33 -20.13
CA SER A 228 15.03 -3.59 -20.53
C SER A 228 16.29 -4.45 -20.44
N GLY A 229 16.21 -5.63 -19.80
CA GLY A 229 17.34 -6.51 -19.56
C GLY A 229 18.24 -6.04 -18.41
N GLU A 230 17.80 -5.08 -17.58
CA GLU A 230 18.57 -4.60 -16.42
C GLU A 230 18.67 -5.64 -15.30
N VAL A 231 17.66 -6.50 -15.19
CA VAL A 231 17.57 -7.62 -14.25
C VAL A 231 16.84 -8.80 -14.88
N ASP A 232 17.00 -9.97 -14.29
CA ASP A 232 16.30 -11.20 -14.69
C ASP A 232 15.12 -11.50 -13.78
N ILE A 233 15.14 -11.03 -12.52
CA ILE A 233 14.11 -11.30 -11.53
C ILE A 233 13.77 -10.03 -10.75
N MET A 234 12.49 -9.84 -10.45
CA MET A 234 12.01 -8.78 -9.55
C MET A 234 11.10 -9.34 -8.47
N VAL A 235 11.41 -9.03 -7.20
CA VAL A 235 10.49 -9.23 -6.07
C VAL A 235 9.67 -7.95 -5.90
N VAL A 236 8.38 -8.02 -6.19
CA VAL A 236 7.57 -6.81 -6.42
C VAL A 236 6.21 -6.90 -5.77
N GLY A 237 5.71 -5.81 -5.18
CA GLY A 237 4.40 -5.84 -4.55
C GLY A 237 4.00 -4.58 -3.78
N GLY A 238 3.11 -4.78 -2.82
CA GLY A 238 2.64 -3.73 -1.91
C GLY A 238 2.38 -4.23 -0.50
N THR A 239 2.47 -3.33 0.47
CA THR A 239 2.16 -3.57 1.88
C THR A 239 1.52 -2.35 2.52
N GLU A 240 0.60 -2.57 3.46
CA GLU A 240 -0.04 -1.50 4.24
C GLU A 240 -0.56 -2.02 5.59
N ALA A 241 -0.38 -1.25 6.67
CA ALA A 241 -0.85 -1.58 8.02
C ALA A 241 -1.50 -0.37 8.70
N SER A 242 -2.54 0.17 8.06
CA SER A 242 -3.14 1.46 8.42
C SER A 242 -4.32 1.37 9.40
N ILE A 243 -4.63 0.19 9.96
CA ILE A 243 -5.65 0.03 11.00
C ILE A 243 -5.05 0.40 12.36
N ILE A 244 -4.90 1.72 12.54
CA ILE A 244 -4.49 2.38 13.77
C ILE A 244 -5.39 3.61 14.01
N PRO A 245 -5.42 4.18 15.24
CA PRO A 245 -6.32 5.31 15.54
C PRO A 245 -6.19 6.49 14.56
N SER A 246 -4.96 6.90 14.23
CA SER A 246 -4.70 8.01 13.32
C SER A 246 -5.04 7.69 11.86
N GLY A 247 -4.82 6.45 11.42
CA GLY A 247 -5.18 5.98 10.07
C GLY A 247 -6.69 5.95 9.87
N VAL A 248 -7.41 5.26 10.78
CA VAL A 248 -8.88 5.20 10.74
C VAL A 248 -9.48 6.59 10.90
N GLY A 249 -9.01 7.37 11.88
CA GLY A 249 -9.46 8.74 12.13
C GLY A 249 -9.27 9.67 10.93
N GLY A 250 -8.14 9.58 10.23
CA GLY A 250 -7.86 10.36 9.03
C GLY A 250 -8.86 10.10 7.90
N PHE A 251 -9.17 8.83 7.62
CA PHE A 251 -10.15 8.48 6.58
C PHE A 251 -11.61 8.77 7.01
N ILE A 252 -11.92 8.73 8.30
CA ILE A 252 -13.20 9.23 8.84
C ILE A 252 -13.33 10.73 8.59
N ALA A 253 -12.29 11.53 8.87
CA ALA A 253 -12.31 12.98 8.71
C ALA A 253 -12.60 13.39 7.25
N CYS A 254 -12.05 12.65 6.28
CA CYS A 254 -12.29 12.86 4.86
C CYS A 254 -13.60 12.22 4.35
N ARG A 255 -14.42 11.63 5.23
CA ARG A 255 -15.70 10.96 4.90
C ARG A 255 -15.57 9.86 3.84
N ALA A 256 -14.46 9.13 3.85
CA ALA A 256 -14.16 8.14 2.83
C ALA A 256 -14.61 6.71 3.21
N LEU A 257 -14.78 6.43 4.50
CA LEU A 257 -15.15 5.12 5.03
C LEU A 257 -16.67 4.91 5.08
N SER A 258 -17.10 3.67 4.83
CA SER A 258 -18.47 3.23 5.10
C SER A 258 -18.80 3.36 6.60
N GLN A 259 -20.04 3.75 6.92
CA GLN A 259 -20.50 3.94 8.31
C GLN A 259 -21.42 2.82 8.79
N ARG A 260 -21.49 1.70 8.05
CA ARG A 260 -22.38 0.57 8.33
C ARG A 260 -21.89 -0.32 9.48
N ASN A 261 -21.84 0.23 10.68
CA ASN A 261 -21.36 -0.47 11.88
C ASN A 261 -22.25 -1.66 12.29
N GLU A 262 -23.55 -1.63 11.98
CA GLU A 262 -24.50 -2.70 12.37
C GLU A 262 -24.34 -3.98 11.53
N GLU A 263 -23.78 -3.87 10.31
CA GLU A 263 -23.57 -5.01 9.40
C GLU A 263 -22.19 -4.91 8.72
N PRO A 264 -21.09 -4.98 9.49
CA PRO A 264 -19.74 -4.67 8.99
C PRO A 264 -19.33 -5.61 7.84
N MET A 265 -19.69 -6.89 7.93
CA MET A 265 -19.42 -7.89 6.88
C MET A 265 -20.05 -7.55 5.52
N LYS A 266 -21.10 -6.71 5.50
CA LYS A 266 -21.79 -6.27 4.29
C LYS A 266 -21.44 -4.83 3.90
N ALA A 267 -20.55 -4.15 4.62
CA ALA A 267 -20.25 -2.74 4.40
C ALA A 267 -19.53 -2.51 3.05
N SER A 268 -18.54 -3.35 2.72
CA SER A 268 -17.89 -3.31 1.41
C SER A 268 -18.80 -3.91 0.35
N ARG A 269 -19.41 -3.05 -0.47
CA ARG A 269 -20.38 -3.45 -1.50
C ARG A 269 -20.13 -2.71 -2.82
N PRO A 270 -19.03 -3.03 -3.53
CA PRO A 270 -18.71 -2.40 -4.80
C PRO A 270 -19.91 -2.43 -5.77
N TRP A 271 -20.16 -1.29 -6.42
CA TRP A 271 -21.25 -1.07 -7.38
C TRP A 271 -22.69 -1.17 -6.84
N ASP A 272 -22.92 -1.58 -5.59
CA ASP A 272 -24.26 -1.58 -4.99
C ASP A 272 -24.82 -0.15 -4.88
N LYS A 273 -26.14 -0.02 -5.01
CA LYS A 273 -26.85 1.26 -4.94
C LYS A 273 -26.73 1.93 -3.57
N ASN A 274 -26.54 1.14 -2.51
CA ASN A 274 -26.48 1.58 -1.12
C ASN A 274 -25.03 1.62 -0.58
N ARG A 275 -24.01 1.61 -1.46
CA ARG A 275 -22.61 1.82 -1.04
C ARG A 275 -22.42 3.24 -0.51
N ASP A 276 -21.65 3.38 0.55
CA ASP A 276 -21.50 4.64 1.31
C ASP A 276 -20.04 5.00 1.65
N GLY A 277 -19.07 4.24 1.13
CA GLY A 277 -17.65 4.46 1.35
C GLY A 277 -16.88 3.15 1.15
N PHE A 278 -15.55 3.20 1.21
CA PHE A 278 -14.74 1.98 1.22
C PHE A 278 -14.61 1.44 2.66
N VAL A 279 -14.15 0.20 2.79
CA VAL A 279 -13.80 -0.39 4.09
C VAL A 279 -12.29 -0.52 4.16
N ILE A 280 -11.67 0.08 5.17
CA ILE A 280 -10.21 0.02 5.35
C ILE A 280 -9.78 -1.41 5.69
N GLY A 281 -8.65 -1.82 5.12
CA GLY A 281 -8.00 -3.10 5.37
C GLY A 281 -6.49 -2.93 5.46
N GLU A 282 -5.80 -3.98 5.85
CA GLU A 282 -4.36 -4.07 5.92
C GLU A 282 -3.88 -5.43 5.39
N GLY A 283 -2.60 -5.50 5.05
CA GLY A 283 -1.96 -6.71 4.54
C GLY A 283 -0.86 -6.41 3.55
N SER A 284 -0.38 -7.47 2.90
CA SER A 284 0.66 -7.38 1.86
C SER A 284 0.46 -8.45 0.80
N GLY A 285 0.82 -8.12 -0.44
CA GLY A 285 0.90 -9.06 -1.55
C GLY A 285 2.18 -8.79 -2.35
N VAL A 286 2.98 -9.83 -2.55
CA VAL A 286 4.26 -9.80 -3.25
C VAL A 286 4.30 -10.92 -4.29
N LEU A 287 4.88 -10.62 -5.45
CA LEU A 287 5.07 -11.51 -6.57
C LEU A 287 6.57 -11.59 -6.90
N VAL A 288 6.97 -12.71 -7.50
CA VAL A 288 8.25 -12.84 -8.18
C VAL A 288 8.00 -12.80 -9.68
N GLU A 289 8.52 -11.78 -10.35
CA GLU A 289 8.50 -11.62 -11.80
C GLU A 289 9.82 -12.12 -12.41
N SER A 290 9.77 -12.81 -13.55
CA SER A 290 10.92 -13.37 -14.30
C SER A 290 10.75 -13.29 -15.82
#